data_AF-A0A497JLZ2-F1
#
_entry.id   AF-A0A497JLZ2-F1
#
_cell.length_a   1.000
_cell.length_b   1.000
_cell.length_c   1.000
_cell.angle_alpha   90.00
_cell.angle_beta   90.00
_cell.angle_gamma   90.00
#
_symmetry.space_group_name_H-M   'P 1'
#
loop_
_entity.id
_entity.type
_entity.pdbx_description
1 polymer ?
#
loop_
_entity_poly.entity_id
_entity_poly.type
_entity_poly.pdbx_seq_one_letter_code
_entity_poly.pdbx_strand_id
1 'polypeptide(L)'
;MPVNAEVSMIISAKDQASGALRMVEQRVKALEGTIMRARATMNSLSMGFGKLALVSGAATGALAGAVGMLTKMNISIEDHLRTAQTMFDTTEQGWQDMEKQLEETAVQTGRTLEDLADALYLVGSAGIPAEKAMTVLKQTAIAATAGATDMQTALSSGISIINAYGLQIEDLSRVYALQFETVRKGLMTYEQLATDFGVVAPAAKQLGASLEEALAGYASLTKMGISSAESATATSRAFLDLVSKGEKLKKIGVEIYDKYGQFRGLLPVIDDLRKKLKGTQEEQAALLEEIGFEMRAARAIVNWAAAYETLRDTMEGLRGDTDALVDAYEKQTRSIGFLWR
;
A
#
# COMPACT_ATOMS: atom_id res chain seq x y z
N MET A 1 7.83 -18.92 -73.59
CA MET A 1 7.82 -19.81 -72.41
C MET A 1 8.44 -19.07 -71.23
N PRO A 2 7.63 -18.54 -70.28
CA PRO A 2 8.11 -17.90 -69.07
C PRO A 2 8.02 -18.91 -67.92
N VAL A 3 9.04 -19.75 -67.74
CA VAL A 3 9.10 -20.71 -66.60
C VAL A 3 10.27 -20.39 -65.66
N ASN A 4 11.29 -19.66 -66.13
CA ASN A 4 12.50 -19.40 -65.34
C ASN A 4 12.41 -18.23 -64.34
N ALA A 5 11.49 -17.27 -64.53
CA ALA A 5 11.36 -16.12 -63.64
C ALA A 5 10.57 -16.44 -62.35
N GLU A 6 9.50 -17.24 -62.46
CA GLU A 6 8.72 -17.69 -61.29
C GLU A 6 9.49 -18.69 -60.43
N VAL A 7 10.24 -19.62 -61.04
CA VAL A 7 11.06 -20.60 -60.30
C VAL A 7 12.20 -19.91 -59.54
N SER A 8 12.82 -18.86 -60.10
CA SER A 8 13.85 -18.05 -59.43
C SER A 8 13.29 -17.25 -58.23
N MET A 9 12.09 -16.66 -58.38
CA MET A 9 11.41 -15.97 -57.27
C MET A 9 11.01 -16.92 -56.14
N ILE A 10 10.53 -18.13 -56.46
CA ILE A 10 10.14 -19.13 -55.46
C ILE A 10 11.38 -19.70 -54.74
N ILE A 11 12.50 -19.90 -55.44
CA ILE A 11 13.76 -20.34 -54.82
C ILE A 11 14.34 -19.23 -53.91
N SER A 12 14.34 -17.97 -54.36
CA SER A 12 14.83 -16.84 -53.56
C SER A 12 13.92 -16.55 -52.35
N ALA A 13 12.60 -16.68 -52.50
CA ALA A 13 11.65 -16.60 -51.38
C ALA A 13 11.80 -17.78 -50.41
N LYS A 14 12.09 -18.99 -50.90
CA LYS A 14 12.38 -20.17 -50.06
C LYS A 14 13.73 -20.07 -49.34
N ASP A 15 14.74 -19.45 -49.95
CA ASP A 15 16.05 -19.19 -49.32
C ASP A 15 16.00 -18.04 -48.30
N GLN A 16 15.24 -16.98 -48.57
CA GLN A 16 14.99 -15.92 -47.58
C GLN A 16 14.10 -16.40 -46.43
N ALA A 17 13.08 -17.22 -46.72
CA ALA A 17 12.26 -17.86 -45.69
C ALA A 17 13.07 -18.88 -44.88
N SER A 18 13.99 -19.64 -45.48
CA SER A 18 14.84 -20.56 -44.72
C SER A 18 15.95 -19.85 -43.96
N GLY A 19 16.43 -18.69 -44.41
CA GLY A 19 17.26 -17.79 -43.62
C GLY A 19 16.51 -17.21 -42.41
N ALA A 20 15.29 -16.74 -42.61
CA ALA A 20 14.42 -16.25 -41.53
C ALA A 20 14.01 -17.37 -40.57
N LEU A 21 13.69 -18.57 -41.06
CA LEU A 21 13.36 -19.74 -40.25
C LEU A 21 14.58 -20.26 -39.50
N ARG A 22 15.79 -20.24 -40.08
CA ARG A 22 17.02 -20.55 -39.34
C ARG A 22 17.32 -19.51 -38.27
N MET A 23 17.06 -18.23 -38.52
CA MET A 23 17.17 -17.19 -37.50
C MET A 23 16.13 -17.36 -36.38
N VAL A 24 14.89 -17.74 -36.73
CA VAL A 24 13.84 -18.07 -35.74
C VAL A 24 14.21 -19.33 -34.97
N GLU A 25 14.72 -20.38 -35.62
CA GLU A 25 15.16 -21.62 -34.97
C GLU A 25 16.38 -21.38 -34.06
N GLN A 26 17.31 -20.52 -34.46
CA GLN A 26 18.44 -20.10 -33.62
C GLN A 26 17.98 -19.24 -32.45
N ARG A 27 17.00 -18.35 -32.64
CA ARG A 27 16.40 -17.55 -31.57
C ARG A 27 15.56 -18.41 -30.64
N VAL A 28 14.85 -19.42 -31.14
CA VAL A 28 14.10 -20.39 -30.35
C VAL A 28 15.04 -21.31 -29.59
N LYS A 29 16.15 -21.76 -30.17
CA LYS A 29 17.20 -22.51 -29.44
C LYS A 29 17.93 -21.65 -28.40
N ALA A 30 18.16 -20.37 -28.70
CA ALA A 30 18.69 -19.42 -27.73
C ALA A 30 17.67 -19.14 -26.61
N LEU A 31 16.38 -19.06 -26.94
CA LEU A 31 15.28 -18.90 -25.99
C LEU A 31 15.08 -20.17 -25.17
N GLU A 32 15.14 -21.36 -25.74
CA GLU A 32 15.13 -22.65 -25.04
C GLU A 32 16.36 -22.81 -24.15
N GLY A 33 17.54 -22.38 -24.60
CA GLY A 33 18.73 -22.33 -23.77
C GLY A 33 18.60 -21.33 -22.62
N THR A 34 17.94 -20.20 -22.86
CA THR A 34 17.65 -19.18 -21.83
C THR A 34 16.57 -19.65 -20.87
N ILE A 35 15.53 -20.33 -21.36
CA ILE A 35 14.45 -20.93 -20.58
C ILE A 35 14.96 -22.14 -19.80
N MET A 36 15.88 -22.95 -20.33
CA MET A 36 16.48 -24.07 -19.62
C MET A 36 17.48 -23.60 -18.56
N ARG A 37 18.25 -22.53 -18.83
CA ARG A 37 19.06 -21.86 -17.80
C ARG A 37 18.18 -21.20 -16.74
N ALA A 38 17.12 -20.50 -17.16
CA ALA A 38 16.12 -19.95 -16.25
C ALA A 38 15.42 -21.06 -15.46
N ARG A 39 15.16 -22.24 -16.04
CA ARG A 39 14.54 -23.39 -15.38
C ARG A 39 15.51 -24.15 -14.47
N ALA A 40 16.80 -24.19 -14.79
CA ALA A 40 17.85 -24.73 -13.93
C ALA A 40 18.10 -23.80 -12.73
N THR A 41 18.16 -22.49 -12.97
CA THR A 41 18.20 -21.44 -11.94
C THR A 41 16.90 -21.41 -11.13
N MET A 42 15.73 -21.62 -11.75
CA MET A 42 14.45 -21.76 -11.05
C MET A 42 14.32 -23.08 -10.30
N ASN A 43 14.91 -24.18 -10.74
CA ASN A 43 14.90 -25.44 -9.98
C ASN A 43 15.85 -25.37 -8.79
N SER A 44 16.97 -24.65 -8.87
CA SER A 44 17.81 -24.36 -7.71
C SER A 44 17.20 -23.30 -6.78
N LEU A 45 16.47 -22.30 -7.30
CA LEU A 45 15.72 -21.30 -6.52
C LEU A 45 14.42 -21.86 -5.91
N SER A 46 13.64 -22.68 -6.62
CA SER A 46 12.39 -23.29 -6.11
C SER A 46 12.64 -24.39 -5.09
N MET A 47 13.79 -25.10 -5.18
CA MET A 47 14.26 -25.93 -4.06
C MET A 47 14.77 -25.09 -2.87
N GLY A 48 15.12 -23.82 -3.08
CA GLY A 48 15.55 -22.87 -2.04
C GLY A 48 14.41 -22.15 -1.32
N PHE A 49 13.36 -21.73 -2.03
CA PHE A 49 12.20 -21.05 -1.46
C PHE A 49 11.16 -22.01 -0.86
N GLY A 50 11.03 -23.24 -1.39
CA GLY A 50 10.05 -24.24 -0.93
C GLY A 50 10.34 -24.90 0.43
N LYS A 51 11.45 -24.53 1.10
CA LYS A 51 11.87 -25.07 2.41
C LYS A 51 12.31 -24.01 3.41
N LEU A 52 11.93 -22.75 3.23
CA LEU A 52 12.29 -21.65 4.14
C LEU A 52 11.37 -21.51 5.37
N ALA A 53 10.48 -22.48 5.60
CA ALA A 53 9.62 -22.54 6.78
C ALA A 53 10.18 -23.38 7.95
N LEU A 54 11.38 -23.98 7.85
CA LEU A 54 11.93 -24.79 8.94
C LEU A 54 13.42 -24.50 9.23
N VAL A 55 13.62 -23.71 10.29
CA VAL A 55 14.48 -24.01 11.45
C VAL A 55 15.98 -24.25 11.22
N SER A 56 16.77 -23.29 11.73
CA SER A 56 18.13 -23.41 12.31
C SER A 56 19.24 -24.17 11.55
N GLY A 57 20.29 -23.42 11.18
CA GLY A 57 21.68 -23.90 11.19
C GLY A 57 22.14 -24.73 9.98
N ALA A 58 22.67 -24.05 8.95
CA ALA A 58 23.76 -24.48 8.04
C ALA A 58 23.63 -23.72 6.71
N ALA A 59 24.08 -22.47 6.68
CA ALA A 59 24.22 -21.69 5.46
C ALA A 59 25.69 -21.73 5.01
N THR A 60 26.01 -22.47 3.95
CA THR A 60 27.31 -22.34 3.28
C THR A 60 27.17 -22.63 1.79
N GLY A 61 27.34 -21.60 0.96
CA GLY A 61 27.80 -21.76 -0.43
C GLY A 61 27.12 -20.88 -1.49
N ALA A 62 25.79 -20.84 -1.55
CA ALA A 62 25.10 -20.34 -2.77
C ALA A 62 24.63 -18.88 -2.74
N LEU A 63 24.54 -18.24 -1.56
CA LEU A 63 24.08 -16.85 -1.43
C LEU A 63 25.11 -15.81 -1.91
N ALA A 64 26.37 -16.19 -2.06
CA ALA A 64 27.45 -15.27 -2.44
C ALA A 64 27.33 -14.71 -3.88
N GLY A 65 26.59 -15.39 -4.77
CA GLY A 65 26.48 -15.01 -6.18
C GLY A 65 25.56 -13.81 -6.48
N ALA A 66 24.50 -13.61 -5.69
CA ALA A 66 23.57 -12.49 -5.87
C ALA A 66 24.10 -11.18 -5.26
N VAL A 67 24.93 -11.29 -4.22
CA VAL A 67 25.62 -10.15 -3.58
C VAL A 67 26.63 -9.49 -4.53
N GLY A 68 27.22 -10.25 -5.46
CA GLY A 68 28.29 -9.78 -6.36
C GLY A 68 27.89 -8.73 -7.42
N MET A 69 26.61 -8.41 -7.61
CA MET A 69 26.17 -7.32 -8.49
C MET A 69 25.99 -5.97 -7.76
N LEU A 70 25.90 -5.97 -6.42
CA LEU A 70 25.70 -4.76 -5.61
C LEU A 70 27.02 -3.99 -5.34
N THR A 71 28.18 -4.62 -5.56
CA THR A 71 29.49 -4.10 -5.11
C THR A 71 30.11 -2.99 -5.98
N LYS A 72 29.40 -2.43 -6.98
CA LYS A 72 29.94 -1.38 -7.87
C LYS A 72 29.47 0.05 -7.59
N MET A 73 28.73 0.31 -6.49
CA MET A 73 28.18 1.63 -6.12
C MET A 73 28.66 2.16 -4.74
N ASN A 74 29.91 1.91 -4.38
CA ASN A 74 30.37 2.03 -2.98
C ASN A 74 30.50 3.46 -2.41
N ILE A 75 30.33 4.53 -3.20
CA ILE A 75 30.43 5.92 -2.71
C ILE A 75 29.04 6.49 -2.36
N SER A 76 27.97 6.13 -3.09
CA SER A 76 26.63 6.65 -2.81
C SER A 76 26.04 6.07 -1.52
N ILE A 77 26.22 4.77 -1.27
CA ILE A 77 25.62 4.08 -0.12
C ILE A 77 26.17 4.60 1.22
N GLU A 78 27.49 4.87 1.30
CA GLU A 78 28.14 5.36 2.51
C GLU A 78 27.56 6.71 2.95
N ASP A 79 27.25 7.60 2.00
CA ASP A 79 26.62 8.90 2.30
C ASP A 79 25.20 8.75 2.85
N HIS A 80 24.40 7.83 2.29
CA HIS A 80 23.05 7.54 2.79
C HIS A 80 23.08 6.93 4.19
N LEU A 81 23.97 5.96 4.44
CA LEU A 81 24.16 5.34 5.75
C LEU A 81 24.62 6.36 6.79
N ARG A 82 25.62 7.19 6.47
CA ARG A 82 26.07 8.26 7.37
C ARG A 82 24.98 9.28 7.66
N THR A 83 24.17 9.62 6.66
CA THR A 83 23.02 10.52 6.85
C THR A 83 22.01 9.88 7.81
N ALA A 84 21.67 8.60 7.63
CA ALA A 84 20.80 7.87 8.54
C ALA A 84 21.38 7.77 9.96
N GLN A 85 22.69 7.55 10.10
CA GLN A 85 23.39 7.49 11.39
C GLN A 85 23.18 8.75 12.23
N THR A 86 23.10 9.92 11.60
CA THR A 86 22.87 11.20 12.31
C THR A 86 21.55 11.23 13.09
N MET A 87 20.61 10.34 12.78
CA MET A 87 19.30 10.28 13.41
C MET A 87 19.23 9.34 14.61
N PHE A 88 20.31 8.59 14.90
CA PHE A 88 20.34 7.61 15.99
C PHE A 88 21.50 7.88 16.95
N ASP A 89 21.20 7.89 18.24
CA ASP A 89 22.22 7.92 19.30
C ASP A 89 22.67 6.49 19.59
N THR A 90 23.68 6.01 18.85
CA THR A 90 24.20 4.64 18.95
C THR A 90 25.70 4.64 19.16
N THR A 91 26.21 3.59 19.81
CA THR A 91 27.65 3.32 19.82
C THR A 91 28.11 2.89 18.42
N GLU A 92 29.40 3.04 18.12
CA GLU A 92 29.99 2.56 16.86
C GLU A 92 29.66 1.08 16.60
N GLN A 93 29.74 0.23 17.63
CA GLN A 93 29.37 -1.18 17.50
C GLN A 93 27.87 -1.37 17.23
N GLY A 94 27.01 -0.59 17.91
CA GLY A 94 25.57 -0.64 17.68
C GLY A 94 25.17 -0.21 16.27
N TRP A 95 25.87 0.79 15.72
CA TRP A 95 25.68 1.21 14.33
C TRP A 95 26.10 0.12 13.34
N GLN A 96 27.27 -0.51 13.53
CA GLN A 96 27.72 -1.63 12.70
C GLN A 96 26.73 -2.81 12.73
N ASP A 97 26.14 -3.10 13.90
CA ASP A 97 25.10 -4.12 14.04
C ASP A 97 23.82 -3.73 13.27
N MET A 98 23.48 -2.44 13.22
CA MET A 98 22.35 -1.93 12.41
C MET A 98 22.65 -2.02 10.90
N GLU A 99 23.85 -1.65 10.45
CA GLU A 99 24.26 -1.79 9.04
C GLU A 99 24.14 -3.24 8.58
N LYS A 100 24.62 -4.19 9.39
CA LYS A 100 24.48 -5.62 9.11
C LYS A 100 23.01 -6.05 9.02
N GLN A 101 22.15 -5.58 9.92
CA GLN A 101 20.72 -5.88 9.85
C GLN A 101 20.06 -5.26 8.62
N LEU A 102 20.54 -4.09 8.17
CA LEU A 102 20.09 -3.44 6.95
C LEU A 102 20.43 -4.30 5.72
N GLU A 103 21.65 -4.83 5.64
CA GLU A 103 22.07 -5.78 4.58
C GLU A 103 21.21 -7.04 4.59
N GLU A 104 20.96 -7.62 5.76
CA GLU A 104 20.07 -8.79 5.90
C GLU A 104 18.65 -8.46 5.43
N THR A 105 18.17 -7.24 5.70
CA THR A 105 16.85 -6.77 5.30
C THR A 105 16.79 -6.56 3.79
N ALA A 106 17.82 -6.02 3.16
CA ALA A 106 17.95 -5.89 1.71
C ALA A 106 17.78 -7.25 1.02
N VAL A 107 18.51 -8.26 1.51
CA VAL A 107 18.42 -9.63 0.98
C VAL A 107 17.03 -10.25 1.19
N GLN A 108 16.43 -10.08 2.36
CA GLN A 108 15.11 -10.65 2.67
C GLN A 108 13.98 -9.98 1.87
N THR A 109 14.10 -8.67 1.64
CA THR A 109 13.01 -7.86 1.08
C THR A 109 13.21 -7.53 -0.39
N GLY A 110 14.36 -7.88 -0.99
CA GLY A 110 14.68 -7.52 -2.37
C GLY A 110 14.79 -6.01 -2.60
N ARG A 111 14.99 -5.21 -1.54
CA ARG A 111 15.17 -3.76 -1.62
C ARG A 111 16.65 -3.40 -1.71
N THR A 112 16.95 -2.29 -2.36
CA THR A 112 18.31 -1.75 -2.43
C THR A 112 18.75 -1.24 -1.05
N LEU A 113 20.05 -1.20 -0.81
CA LEU A 113 20.59 -0.64 0.44
C LEU A 113 20.32 0.86 0.53
N GLU A 114 20.34 1.56 -0.61
CA GLU A 114 19.99 2.98 -0.72
C GLU A 114 18.55 3.24 -0.26
N ASP A 115 17.56 2.50 -0.78
CA ASP A 115 16.15 2.63 -0.39
C ASP A 115 15.95 2.40 1.12
N LEU A 116 16.66 1.42 1.67
CA LEU A 116 16.59 1.07 3.09
C LEU A 116 17.28 2.12 3.98
N ALA A 117 18.42 2.66 3.55
CA ALA A 117 19.13 3.71 4.27
C ALA A 117 18.34 5.03 4.29
N ASP A 118 17.73 5.42 3.16
CA ASP A 118 16.86 6.60 3.10
C ASP A 118 15.62 6.43 3.99
N ALA A 119 15.02 5.24 4.00
CA ALA A 119 13.95 4.94 4.94
C ALA A 119 14.43 4.93 6.39
N LEU A 120 15.65 4.45 6.68
CA LEU A 120 16.22 4.41 8.03
C LEU A 120 16.38 5.83 8.58
N TYR A 121 16.80 6.78 7.74
CA TYR A 121 16.82 8.21 8.10
C TYR A 121 15.43 8.70 8.53
N LEU A 122 14.38 8.39 7.77
CA LEU A 122 13.01 8.78 8.11
C LEU A 122 12.50 8.10 9.38
N VAL A 123 12.88 6.85 9.64
CA VAL A 123 12.59 6.14 10.89
C VAL A 123 13.19 6.89 12.08
N GLY A 124 14.47 7.26 12.01
CA GLY A 124 15.11 8.05 13.05
C GLY A 124 14.51 9.46 13.17
N SER A 125 14.17 10.10 12.06
CA SER A 125 13.48 11.40 12.03
C SER A 125 12.09 11.37 12.67
N ALA A 126 11.42 10.21 12.66
CA ALA A 126 10.17 10.00 13.37
C ALA A 126 10.37 9.80 14.89
N GLY A 127 11.62 9.81 15.39
CA GLY A 127 11.97 9.58 16.79
C GLY A 127 11.88 8.11 17.19
N ILE A 128 11.88 7.18 16.23
CA ILE A 128 11.82 5.75 16.51
C ILE A 128 13.22 5.30 16.95
N PRO A 129 13.34 4.62 18.10
CA PRO A 129 14.64 4.25 18.63
C PRO A 129 15.28 3.11 17.82
N ALA A 130 16.62 3.04 17.86
CA ALA A 130 17.42 2.11 17.08
C ALA A 130 16.97 0.63 17.23
N GLU A 131 16.57 0.24 18.44
CA GLU A 131 16.12 -1.12 18.76
C GLU A 131 14.85 -1.53 17.99
N LYS A 132 14.03 -0.55 17.58
CA LYS A 132 12.80 -0.78 16.83
C LYS A 132 12.96 -0.47 15.33
N ALA A 133 14.01 0.26 14.96
CA ALA A 133 14.18 0.80 13.62
C ALA A 133 14.14 -0.30 12.54
N MET A 134 14.87 -1.40 12.76
CA MET A 134 14.92 -2.50 11.79
C MET A 134 13.60 -3.26 11.66
N THR A 135 12.83 -3.37 12.75
CA THR A 135 11.48 -3.96 12.70
C THR A 135 10.55 -3.08 11.86
N VAL A 136 10.59 -1.77 12.06
CA VAL A 136 9.80 -0.79 11.31
C VAL A 136 10.18 -0.80 9.83
N LEU A 137 11.47 -0.85 9.49
CA LEU A 137 11.93 -0.96 8.11
C LEU A 137 11.41 -2.22 7.43
N LYS A 138 11.50 -3.37 8.10
CA LYS A 138 11.01 -4.63 7.54
C LYS A 138 9.49 -4.59 7.30
N GLN A 139 8.73 -4.08 8.26
CA GLN A 139 7.27 -3.90 8.10
C GLN A 139 6.94 -2.94 6.95
N THR A 140 7.68 -1.84 6.84
CA THR A 140 7.56 -0.86 5.75
C THR A 140 7.85 -1.51 4.40
N ALA A 141 8.91 -2.30 4.27
CA ALA A 141 9.28 -2.96 3.02
C ALA A 141 8.21 -3.96 2.57
N ILE A 142 7.59 -4.68 3.50
CA ILE A 142 6.45 -5.57 3.24
C ILE A 142 5.27 -4.74 2.72
N ALA A 143 4.91 -3.66 3.42
CA ALA A 143 3.78 -2.81 3.06
C ALA A 143 3.98 -2.10 1.72
N ALA A 144 5.15 -1.52 1.49
CA ALA A 144 5.52 -0.85 0.25
C ALA A 144 5.43 -1.82 -0.93
N THR A 145 5.97 -3.03 -0.77
CA THR A 145 5.88 -4.06 -1.80
C THR A 145 4.43 -4.50 -2.01
N ALA A 146 3.70 -4.89 -0.96
CA ALA A 146 2.29 -5.33 -1.09
C ALA A 146 1.39 -4.27 -1.72
N GLY A 147 1.56 -3.01 -1.32
CA GLY A 147 0.84 -1.84 -1.82
C GLY A 147 1.32 -1.32 -3.18
N ALA A 148 2.37 -1.93 -3.76
CA ALA A 148 3.00 -1.50 -5.00
C ALA A 148 3.46 -0.03 -5.00
N THR A 149 4.00 0.42 -3.86
CA THR A 149 4.50 1.78 -3.63
C THR A 149 5.96 1.79 -3.17
N ASP A 150 6.54 2.96 -2.98
CA ASP A 150 7.89 3.13 -2.47
C ASP A 150 7.96 3.12 -0.92
N MET A 151 9.17 2.86 -0.40
CA MET A 151 9.44 2.77 1.04
C MET A 151 9.08 4.07 1.78
N GLN A 152 9.41 5.22 1.20
CA GLN A 152 9.24 6.53 1.82
C GLN A 152 7.75 6.87 1.94
N THR A 153 6.96 6.62 0.91
CA THR A 153 5.50 6.80 0.90
C THR A 153 4.83 5.90 1.94
N ALA A 154 5.18 4.61 1.97
CA ALA A 154 4.64 3.68 2.95
C ALA A 154 5.00 4.10 4.38
N LEU A 155 6.27 4.37 4.66
CA LEU A 155 6.74 4.77 5.98
C LEU A 155 6.07 6.06 6.45
N SER A 156 6.15 7.12 5.65
CA SER A 156 5.61 8.44 6.02
C SER A 156 4.12 8.37 6.29
N SER A 157 3.39 7.58 5.50
CA SER A 157 1.96 7.40 5.69
C SER A 157 1.63 6.61 6.97
N GLY A 158 2.31 5.50 7.22
CA GLY A 158 2.13 4.70 8.43
C GLY A 158 2.43 5.50 9.69
N ILE A 159 3.57 6.20 9.73
CA ILE A 159 3.95 7.06 10.86
C ILE A 159 2.98 8.23 11.04
N SER A 160 2.51 8.84 9.95
CA SER A 160 1.51 9.91 10.04
C SER A 160 0.22 9.43 10.69
N ILE A 161 -0.24 8.22 10.38
CA ILE A 161 -1.43 7.63 10.99
C ILE A 161 -1.19 7.29 12.47
N ILE A 162 -0.04 6.67 12.79
CA ILE A 162 0.37 6.41 14.17
C ILE A 162 0.30 7.68 15.00
N ASN A 163 0.89 8.77 14.51
CA ASN A 163 0.92 10.05 15.21
C ASN A 163 -0.47 10.70 15.28
N ALA A 164 -1.22 10.72 14.18
CA ALA A 164 -2.55 11.34 14.13
C ALA A 164 -3.54 10.65 15.09
N TYR A 165 -3.43 9.33 15.26
CA TYR A 165 -4.30 8.57 16.14
C TYR A 165 -3.74 8.36 17.55
N GLY A 166 -2.46 8.69 17.79
CA GLY A 166 -1.80 8.45 19.08
C GLY A 166 -1.59 6.96 19.36
N LEU A 167 -1.34 6.18 18.31
CA LEU A 167 -1.09 4.74 18.41
C LEU A 167 0.36 4.47 18.81
N GLN A 168 0.65 3.22 19.18
CA GLN A 168 2.01 2.79 19.48
C GLN A 168 2.70 2.31 18.20
N ILE A 169 4.03 2.41 18.12
CA ILE A 169 4.76 1.93 16.94
C ILE A 169 4.59 0.42 16.73
N GLU A 170 4.27 -0.32 17.78
CA GLU A 170 3.88 -1.72 17.76
C GLU A 170 2.61 -1.98 16.92
N ASP A 171 1.73 -0.99 16.77
CA ASP A 171 0.52 -1.06 15.95
C ASP A 171 0.81 -0.86 14.45
N LEU A 172 2.05 -0.58 14.06
CA LEU A 172 2.39 -0.20 12.68
C LEU A 172 2.00 -1.28 11.65
N SER A 173 2.18 -2.56 11.96
CA SER A 173 1.74 -3.64 11.07
C SER A 173 0.22 -3.66 10.88
N ARG A 174 -0.55 -3.36 11.94
CA ARG A 174 -2.01 -3.23 11.88
C ARG A 174 -2.41 -2.02 11.05
N VAL A 175 -1.69 -0.90 11.19
CA VAL A 175 -1.90 0.30 10.36
C VAL A 175 -1.65 -0.03 8.89
N TYR A 176 -0.54 -0.68 8.54
CA TYR A 176 -0.28 -1.09 7.16
C TYR A 176 -1.33 -2.04 6.61
N ALA A 177 -1.82 -2.98 7.42
CA ALA A 177 -2.91 -3.85 7.04
C ALA A 177 -4.19 -3.03 6.74
N LEU A 178 -4.56 -2.09 7.61
CA LEU A 178 -5.70 -1.21 7.38
C LEU A 178 -5.55 -0.36 6.12
N GLN A 179 -4.36 0.20 5.86
CA GLN A 179 -4.09 0.97 4.64
C GLN A 179 -4.25 0.10 3.39
N PHE A 180 -3.67 -1.10 3.39
CA PHE A 180 -3.78 -2.03 2.29
C PHE A 180 -5.22 -2.50 2.05
N GLU A 181 -5.95 -2.84 3.12
CA GLU A 181 -7.38 -3.16 3.06
C GLU A 181 -8.20 -1.98 2.51
N THR A 182 -7.87 -0.75 2.92
CA THR A 182 -8.52 0.48 2.44
C THR A 182 -8.31 0.67 0.94
N VAL A 183 -7.09 0.50 0.44
CA VAL A 183 -6.79 0.53 -1.00
C VAL A 183 -7.58 -0.55 -1.75
N ARG A 184 -7.65 -1.78 -1.21
CA ARG A 184 -8.40 -2.89 -1.81
C ARG A 184 -9.92 -2.70 -1.79
N LYS A 185 -10.44 -2.06 -0.76
CA LYS A 185 -11.88 -1.83 -0.55
C LYS A 185 -12.36 -0.52 -1.17
N GLY A 186 -11.46 0.40 -1.49
CA GLY A 186 -11.74 1.64 -2.23
C GLY A 186 -11.44 1.51 -3.72
N LEU A 187 -11.40 2.68 -4.38
CA LEU A 187 -10.93 2.84 -5.76
C LEU A 187 -9.86 3.94 -5.78
N MET A 188 -8.66 3.61 -5.30
CA MET A 188 -7.52 4.53 -5.18
C MET A 188 -6.19 3.77 -5.23
N THR A 189 -5.07 4.49 -5.38
CA THR A 189 -3.72 3.95 -5.17
C THR A 189 -3.22 4.17 -3.74
N TYR A 190 -2.12 3.51 -3.37
CA TYR A 190 -1.51 3.70 -2.05
C TYR A 190 -0.99 5.14 -1.88
N GLU A 191 -0.41 5.73 -2.93
CA GLU A 191 0.08 7.12 -2.94
C GLU A 191 -1.06 8.12 -2.73
N GLN A 192 -2.22 7.86 -3.34
CA GLN A 192 -3.42 8.68 -3.15
C GLN A 192 -3.90 8.61 -1.70
N LEU A 193 -3.97 7.41 -1.11
CA LEU A 193 -4.28 7.26 0.31
C LEU A 193 -3.28 8.01 1.19
N ALA A 194 -1.99 7.82 0.93
CA ALA A 194 -0.91 8.43 1.71
C ALA A 194 -0.96 9.97 1.68
N THR A 195 -1.32 10.54 0.54
CA THR A 195 -1.42 11.98 0.33
C THR A 195 -2.72 12.55 0.93
N ASP A 196 -3.85 11.89 0.69
CA ASP A 196 -5.16 12.48 0.90
C ASP A 196 -5.73 12.20 2.30
N PHE A 197 -5.35 11.07 2.94
CA PHE A 197 -5.91 10.70 4.24
C PHE A 197 -5.59 11.68 5.36
N GLY A 198 -4.48 12.43 5.25
CA GLY A 198 -4.11 13.51 6.18
C GLY A 198 -5.19 14.60 6.29
N VAL A 199 -6.05 14.77 5.28
CA VAL A 199 -7.20 15.70 5.30
C VAL A 199 -8.34 15.18 6.19
N VAL A 200 -8.49 13.86 6.29
CA VAL A 200 -9.58 13.19 7.02
C VAL A 200 -9.27 13.06 8.50
N ALA A 201 -8.03 12.66 8.83
CA ALA A 201 -7.66 12.25 10.18
C ALA A 201 -7.98 13.29 11.28
N PRO A 202 -7.71 14.60 11.12
CA PRO A 202 -8.01 15.59 12.17
C PRO A 202 -9.51 15.71 12.45
N ALA A 203 -10.34 15.72 11.41
CA ALA A 203 -11.80 15.81 11.55
C ALA A 203 -12.39 14.54 12.17
N ALA A 204 -11.86 13.37 11.81
CA ALA A 204 -12.25 12.10 12.41
C ALA A 204 -11.95 12.06 13.90
N LYS A 205 -10.74 12.48 14.30
CA LYS A 205 -10.34 12.57 15.72
C LYS A 205 -11.22 13.55 16.50
N GLN A 206 -11.57 14.69 15.90
CA GLN A 206 -12.47 15.67 16.52
C GLN A 206 -13.89 15.10 16.74
N LEU A 207 -14.39 14.29 15.80
CA LEU A 207 -15.67 13.60 15.94
C LEU A 207 -15.60 12.44 16.95
N GLY A 208 -14.41 11.92 17.23
CA GLY A 208 -14.22 10.71 18.03
C GLY A 208 -14.34 9.41 17.23
N ALA A 209 -14.24 9.49 15.90
CA ALA A 209 -14.25 8.32 15.03
C ALA A 209 -12.93 7.53 15.13
N SER A 210 -13.05 6.21 15.05
CA SER A 210 -11.90 5.30 14.94
C SER A 210 -11.19 5.44 13.59
N LEU A 211 -9.96 4.89 13.50
CA LEU A 211 -9.19 4.88 12.26
C LEU A 211 -9.93 4.11 11.16
N GLU A 212 -10.53 2.99 11.51
CA GLU A 212 -11.33 2.14 10.65
C GLU A 212 -12.55 2.89 10.11
N GLU A 213 -13.25 3.66 10.95
CA GLU A 213 -14.39 4.45 10.50
C GLU A 213 -13.98 5.58 9.56
N ALA A 214 -12.86 6.23 9.85
CA ALA A 214 -12.33 7.29 9.00
C ALA A 214 -11.90 6.75 7.63
N LEU A 215 -11.16 5.63 7.61
CA LEU A 215 -10.74 4.95 6.39
C LEU A 215 -11.93 4.39 5.62
N ALA A 216 -12.93 3.81 6.30
CA ALA A 216 -14.12 3.26 5.67
C ALA A 216 -14.99 4.33 5.02
N GLY A 217 -15.23 5.44 5.72
CA GLY A 217 -15.99 6.57 5.18
C GLY A 217 -15.32 7.14 3.93
N TYR A 218 -14.00 7.33 3.99
CA TYR A 218 -13.20 7.79 2.86
C TYR A 218 -13.19 6.78 1.69
N ALA A 219 -12.85 5.52 1.94
CA ALA A 219 -12.78 4.49 0.91
C ALA A 219 -14.12 4.20 0.24
N SER A 220 -15.23 4.22 1.00
CA SER A 220 -16.55 3.96 0.42
C SER A 220 -16.93 5.02 -0.61
N LEU A 221 -16.56 6.29 -0.40
CA LEU A 221 -16.81 7.36 -1.38
C LEU A 221 -15.97 7.15 -2.65
N THR A 222 -14.70 6.73 -2.51
CA THR A 222 -13.89 6.41 -3.68
C THR A 222 -14.46 5.23 -4.47
N LYS A 223 -14.96 4.20 -3.79
CA LYS A 223 -15.63 3.04 -4.41
C LYS A 223 -16.90 3.43 -5.17
N MET A 224 -17.52 4.56 -4.83
CA MET A 224 -18.65 5.14 -5.57
C MET A 224 -18.22 5.97 -6.78
N GLY A 225 -16.92 6.01 -7.11
CA GLY A 225 -16.37 6.71 -8.26
C GLY A 225 -15.99 8.18 -8.00
N ILE A 226 -16.05 8.63 -6.75
CA ILE A 226 -15.58 9.97 -6.37
C ILE A 226 -14.05 9.93 -6.29
N SER A 227 -13.36 10.96 -6.80
CA SER A 227 -11.90 10.99 -6.75
C SER A 227 -11.38 10.90 -5.30
N SER A 228 -10.15 10.41 -5.11
CA SER A 228 -9.53 10.29 -3.79
C SER A 228 -9.51 11.63 -3.03
N ALA A 229 -8.94 12.67 -3.61
CA ALA A 229 -8.86 13.99 -2.97
C ALA A 229 -10.23 14.59 -2.63
N GLU A 230 -11.23 14.44 -3.53
CA GLU A 230 -12.60 14.89 -3.26
C GLU A 230 -13.25 14.07 -2.14
N SER A 231 -13.06 12.75 -2.14
CA SER A 231 -13.56 11.85 -1.10
C SER A 231 -12.98 12.17 0.27
N ALA A 232 -11.68 12.46 0.35
CA ALA A 232 -11.02 12.87 1.58
C ALA A 232 -11.58 14.21 2.10
N THR A 233 -11.72 15.19 1.21
CA THR A 233 -12.31 16.49 1.56
C THR A 233 -13.76 16.34 2.02
N ALA A 234 -14.58 15.58 1.28
CA ALA A 234 -16.00 15.39 1.60
C ALA A 234 -16.18 14.64 2.92
N THR A 235 -15.37 13.61 3.17
CA THR A 235 -15.36 12.87 4.45
C THR A 235 -15.00 13.80 5.61
N SER A 236 -13.91 14.57 5.46
CA SER A 236 -13.47 15.54 6.47
C SER A 236 -14.56 16.57 6.78
N ARG A 237 -15.20 17.13 5.75
CA ARG A 237 -16.31 18.10 5.92
C ARG A 237 -17.52 17.46 6.57
N ALA A 238 -17.89 16.25 6.18
CA ALA A 238 -18.99 15.53 6.81
C ALA A 238 -18.72 15.31 8.31
N PHE A 239 -17.52 14.88 8.70
CA PHE A 239 -17.19 14.69 10.11
C PHE A 239 -17.26 16.00 10.90
N LEU A 240 -16.70 17.10 10.38
CA LEU A 240 -16.80 18.43 11.01
C LEU A 240 -18.25 18.91 11.15
N ASP A 241 -19.09 18.60 10.17
CA ASP A 241 -20.50 18.96 10.19
C ASP A 241 -21.33 18.09 11.14
N LEU A 242 -21.03 16.80 11.27
CA LEU A 242 -21.63 15.95 12.29
C LEU A 242 -21.31 16.49 13.71
N VAL A 243 -20.11 17.01 13.92
CA VAL A 243 -19.73 17.70 15.17
C VAL A 243 -20.53 19.00 15.32
N SER A 244 -20.44 19.92 14.35
CA SER A 244 -20.96 21.28 14.49
C SER A 244 -22.48 21.39 14.44
N LYS A 245 -23.16 20.41 13.82
CA LYS A 245 -24.62 20.38 13.68
C LYS A 245 -25.30 19.41 14.65
N GLY A 246 -24.58 18.87 15.63
CA GLY A 246 -25.09 17.87 16.58
C GLY A 246 -26.45 18.23 17.21
N GLU A 247 -26.65 19.47 17.65
CA GLU A 247 -27.93 19.92 18.23
C GLU A 247 -29.10 19.91 17.22
N LYS A 248 -28.83 20.28 15.96
CA LYS A 248 -29.86 20.24 14.91
C LYS A 248 -30.18 18.79 14.52
N LEU A 249 -29.16 17.95 14.42
CA LEU A 249 -29.31 16.52 14.16
C LEU A 249 -30.10 15.83 15.27
N LYS A 250 -29.86 16.19 16.53
CA LYS A 250 -30.62 15.69 17.67
C LYS A 250 -32.11 16.05 17.59
N LYS A 251 -32.46 17.27 17.15
CA LYS A 251 -33.88 17.69 16.99
C LYS A 251 -34.66 16.83 16.00
N ILE A 252 -33.99 16.30 14.98
CA ILE A 252 -34.62 15.40 14.01
C ILE A 252 -34.48 13.92 14.40
N GLY A 253 -33.93 13.62 15.58
CA GLY A 253 -33.79 12.26 16.11
C GLY A 253 -32.54 11.51 15.61
N VAL A 254 -31.50 12.23 15.19
CA VAL A 254 -30.18 11.66 14.88
C VAL A 254 -29.24 12.01 16.03
N GLU A 255 -28.96 11.04 16.90
CA GLU A 255 -27.97 11.22 17.97
C GLU A 255 -26.57 10.89 17.43
N ILE A 256 -25.61 11.81 17.60
CA ILE A 256 -24.22 11.61 17.16
C ILE A 256 -23.39 10.91 18.23
N TYR A 257 -23.63 11.28 19.48
CA TYR A 257 -22.94 10.74 20.64
C TYR A 257 -23.88 9.92 21.50
N ASP A 258 -23.33 8.94 22.20
CA ASP A 258 -24.07 8.15 23.18
C ASP A 258 -24.26 8.93 24.50
N LYS A 259 -24.88 8.29 25.49
CA LYS A 259 -25.11 8.88 26.81
C LYS A 259 -23.83 9.22 27.60
N TYR A 260 -22.68 8.71 27.18
CA TYR A 260 -21.36 8.95 27.77
C TYR A 260 -20.54 9.99 26.98
N GLY A 261 -21.13 10.57 25.92
CA GLY A 261 -20.44 11.53 25.04
C GLY A 261 -19.47 10.86 24.06
N GLN A 262 -19.48 9.54 23.92
CA GLN A 262 -18.68 8.82 22.93
C GLN A 262 -19.41 8.82 21.58
N PHE A 263 -18.66 8.95 20.50
CA PHE A 263 -19.25 8.85 19.17
C PHE A 263 -19.94 7.49 19.01
N ARG A 264 -21.20 7.49 18.58
CA ARG A 264 -21.98 6.24 18.42
C ARG A 264 -21.42 5.33 17.32
N GLY A 265 -20.59 5.89 16.46
CA GLY A 265 -20.01 5.25 15.31
C GLY A 265 -20.65 5.70 14.01
N LEU A 266 -19.90 5.59 12.92
CA LEU A 266 -20.31 6.14 11.63
C LEU A 266 -21.54 5.42 11.08
N LEU A 267 -21.58 4.09 11.13
CA LEU A 267 -22.72 3.29 10.64
C LEU A 267 -24.05 3.64 11.32
N PRO A 268 -24.19 3.61 12.65
CA PRO A 268 -25.47 3.92 13.29
C PRO A 268 -25.92 5.36 13.02
N VAL A 269 -24.99 6.32 12.98
CA VAL A 269 -25.30 7.72 12.66
C VAL A 269 -25.82 7.87 11.22
N ILE A 270 -25.15 7.23 10.26
CA ILE A 270 -25.58 7.26 8.85
C ILE A 270 -26.90 6.49 8.66
N ASP A 271 -27.15 5.40 9.40
CA ASP A 271 -28.43 4.68 9.33
C ASP A 271 -29.60 5.54 9.83
N ASP A 272 -29.38 6.31 10.91
CA ASP A 272 -30.38 7.26 11.39
C ASP A 272 -30.63 8.37 10.37
N LEU A 273 -29.58 8.95 9.77
CA LEU A 273 -29.70 9.94 8.68
C LEU A 273 -30.40 9.35 7.45
N ARG A 274 -30.07 8.12 7.06
CA ARG A 274 -30.72 7.40 5.96
C ARG A 274 -32.22 7.24 6.17
N LYS A 275 -32.66 6.98 7.41
CA LYS A 275 -34.10 6.91 7.75
C LYS A 275 -34.79 8.26 7.61
N LYS A 276 -34.07 9.37 7.85
CA LYS A 276 -34.60 10.75 7.74
C LYS A 276 -34.57 11.28 6.31
N LEU A 277 -33.59 10.86 5.50
CA LEU A 277 -33.45 11.20 4.09
C LEU A 277 -34.34 10.35 3.16
N LYS A 278 -35.45 9.80 3.67
CA LYS A 278 -36.47 9.18 2.83
C LYS A 278 -37.35 10.26 2.23
N GLY A 279 -37.75 10.11 0.97
CA GLY A 279 -38.61 11.08 0.29
C GLY A 279 -38.14 11.40 -1.12
N THR A 280 -38.70 12.47 -1.68
CA THR A 280 -38.26 13.03 -2.97
C THR A 280 -36.92 13.77 -2.83
N GLN A 281 -36.29 14.12 -3.96
CA GLN A 281 -35.04 14.89 -3.94
C GLN A 281 -35.24 16.28 -3.31
N GLU A 282 -36.40 16.88 -3.50
CA GLU A 282 -36.76 18.17 -2.92
C GLU A 282 -36.88 18.08 -1.39
N GLU A 283 -37.52 17.02 -0.87
CA GLU A 283 -37.63 16.79 0.58
C GLU A 283 -36.26 16.56 1.21
N GLN A 284 -35.40 15.79 0.55
CA GLN A 284 -34.01 15.57 0.98
C GLN A 284 -33.22 16.89 0.99
N ALA A 285 -33.32 17.69 -0.06
CA ALA A 285 -32.61 18.97 -0.17
C ALA A 285 -33.06 19.95 0.94
N ALA A 286 -34.37 20.04 1.19
CA ALA A 286 -34.93 20.89 2.25
C ALA A 286 -34.43 20.46 3.64
N LEU A 287 -34.36 19.15 3.93
CA LEU A 287 -33.84 18.65 5.20
C LEU A 287 -32.35 18.99 5.38
N LEU A 288 -31.54 18.81 4.32
CA LEU A 288 -30.11 19.14 4.37
C LEU A 288 -29.88 20.64 4.57
N GLU A 289 -30.71 21.49 3.96
CA GLU A 289 -30.68 22.95 4.14
C GLU A 289 -31.11 23.36 5.56
N GLU A 290 -32.14 22.73 6.13
CA GLU A 290 -32.59 22.99 7.50
C GLU A 290 -31.49 22.66 8.53
N ILE A 291 -30.84 21.50 8.37
CA ILE A 291 -29.66 21.13 9.16
C ILE A 291 -28.52 22.14 8.89
N GLY A 292 -28.40 22.60 7.65
CA GLY A 292 -27.40 23.57 7.22
C GLY A 292 -26.04 22.93 7.06
N PHE A 293 -26.02 21.76 6.40
CA PHE A 293 -24.79 21.09 6.01
C PHE A 293 -24.08 21.85 4.88
N GLU A 294 -22.75 21.91 4.94
CA GLU A 294 -21.93 22.37 3.83
C GLU A 294 -22.09 21.41 2.64
N MET A 295 -21.97 21.93 1.41
CA MET A 295 -22.31 21.16 0.21
C MET A 295 -21.50 19.85 0.07
N ARG A 296 -20.20 19.85 0.40
CA ARG A 296 -19.37 18.64 0.33
C ARG A 296 -19.71 17.67 1.47
N ALA A 297 -19.99 18.19 2.67
CA ALA A 297 -20.49 17.39 3.77
C ALA A 297 -21.81 16.68 3.41
N ALA A 298 -22.78 17.44 2.89
CA ALA A 298 -24.06 16.92 2.44
C ALA A 298 -23.89 15.84 1.35
N ARG A 299 -23.00 16.05 0.38
CA ARG A 299 -22.68 15.04 -0.64
C ARG A 299 -22.16 13.75 -0.03
N ALA A 300 -21.20 13.79 0.90
CA ALA A 300 -20.70 12.59 1.56
C ALA A 300 -21.81 11.86 2.33
N ILE A 301 -22.60 12.59 3.12
CA ILE A 301 -23.70 12.03 3.92
C ILE A 301 -24.76 11.37 3.04
N VAL A 302 -25.19 12.04 1.97
CA VAL A 302 -26.18 11.50 1.03
C VAL A 302 -25.64 10.25 0.33
N ASN A 303 -24.38 10.26 -0.10
CA ASN A 303 -23.76 9.11 -0.74
C ASN A 303 -23.64 7.92 0.23
N TRP A 304 -23.21 8.14 1.47
CA TRP A 304 -23.18 7.10 2.50
C TRP A 304 -24.58 6.58 2.85
N ALA A 305 -25.60 7.44 2.92
CA ALA A 305 -26.96 7.03 3.21
C ALA A 305 -27.57 6.20 2.06
N ALA A 306 -27.33 6.62 0.81
CA ALA A 306 -27.80 5.92 -0.39
C ALA A 306 -27.07 4.59 -0.61
N ALA A 307 -25.76 4.56 -0.39
CA ALA A 307 -24.90 3.38 -0.53
C ALA A 307 -24.50 2.79 0.83
N TYR A 308 -25.45 2.74 1.77
CA TYR A 308 -25.19 2.30 3.16
C TYR A 308 -24.55 0.91 3.24
N GLU A 309 -25.00 -0.03 2.41
CA GLU A 309 -24.43 -1.38 2.37
C GLU A 309 -22.97 -1.37 1.87
N THR A 310 -22.61 -0.46 0.96
CA THR A 310 -21.23 -0.28 0.52
C THR A 310 -20.35 0.27 1.65
N LEU A 311 -20.84 1.24 2.41
CA LEU A 311 -20.14 1.75 3.59
C LEU A 311 -19.95 0.62 4.63
N ARG A 312 -21.00 -0.16 4.88
CA ARG A 312 -20.94 -1.30 5.82
C ARG A 312 -19.93 -2.37 5.37
N ASP A 313 -19.99 -2.83 4.13
CA ASP A 313 -19.03 -3.82 3.58
C ASP A 313 -17.58 -3.30 3.57
N THR A 314 -17.42 -1.99 3.34
CA THR A 314 -16.10 -1.36 3.43
C THR A 314 -15.58 -1.45 4.86
N MET A 315 -16.39 -1.03 5.85
CA MET A 315 -16.01 -1.05 7.26
C MET A 315 -15.78 -2.46 7.81
N GLU A 316 -16.64 -3.43 7.49
CA GLU A 316 -16.48 -4.85 7.89
C GLU A 316 -15.22 -5.50 7.29
N GLY A 317 -14.73 -4.93 6.19
CA GLY A 317 -13.51 -5.34 5.49
C GLY A 317 -12.23 -4.72 6.02
N LEU A 318 -12.30 -3.70 6.89
CA LEU A 318 -11.15 -3.06 7.51
C LEU A 318 -10.90 -3.68 8.90
N ARG A 319 -10.24 -4.83 8.91
CA ARG A 319 -9.99 -5.61 10.14
C ARG A 319 -8.61 -5.36 10.71
N GLY A 320 -7.70 -4.79 9.91
CA GLY A 320 -6.29 -4.69 10.24
C GLY A 320 -5.62 -6.06 10.27
N ASP A 321 -6.12 -7.01 9.47
CA ASP A 321 -5.56 -8.36 9.38
C ASP A 321 -4.34 -8.35 8.46
N THR A 322 -3.20 -8.76 9.01
CA THR A 322 -1.92 -8.78 8.29
C THR A 322 -1.85 -9.89 7.25
N ASP A 323 -2.69 -10.92 7.32
CA ASP A 323 -2.61 -12.08 6.43
C ASP A 323 -2.78 -11.67 4.96
N ALA A 324 -3.71 -10.77 4.68
CA ALA A 324 -3.93 -10.27 3.33
C ALA A 324 -2.75 -9.42 2.82
N LEU A 325 -2.13 -8.63 3.70
CA LEU A 325 -0.95 -7.84 3.38
C LEU A 325 0.24 -8.75 3.05
N VAL A 326 0.48 -9.77 3.87
CA VAL A 326 1.58 -10.74 3.71
C VAL A 326 1.36 -11.59 2.45
N ASP A 327 0.15 -12.08 2.19
CA ASP A 327 -0.17 -12.83 0.96
C ASP A 327 0.08 -11.99 -0.30
N ALA A 328 -0.26 -10.69 -0.27
CA ALA A 328 0.03 -9.79 -1.38
C ALA A 328 1.54 -9.57 -1.58
N TYR A 329 2.29 -9.39 -0.49
CA TYR A 329 3.75 -9.35 -0.51
C TYR A 329 4.34 -10.62 -1.13
N GLU A 330 3.91 -11.80 -0.69
CA GLU A 330 4.36 -13.08 -1.25
C GLU A 330 4.06 -13.22 -2.75
N LYS A 331 2.87 -12.78 -3.19
CA LYS A 331 2.50 -12.82 -4.61
C LYS A 331 3.37 -11.92 -5.47
N GLN A 332 3.70 -10.71 -5.01
CA GLN A 332 4.56 -9.80 -5.74
C GLN A 332 6.02 -10.29 -5.80
N THR A 333 6.51 -10.85 -4.70
CA THR A 333 7.87 -11.38 -4.60
C THR A 333 8.09 -12.67 -5.40
N ARG A 334 7.03 -13.43 -5.70
CA ARG A 334 7.08 -14.61 -6.61
C ARG A 334 7.23 -14.24 -8.09
N SER A 335 7.07 -12.97 -8.47
CA SER A 335 7.20 -12.54 -9.87
C SER A 335 8.67 -12.44 -10.30
N ILE A 336 9.00 -12.87 -11.51
CA ILE A 336 10.37 -12.81 -12.06
C ILE A 336 10.91 -11.35 -12.05
N GLY A 337 10.04 -10.35 -12.23
CA GLY A 337 10.41 -8.94 -12.23
C GLY A 337 10.83 -8.35 -10.88
N PHE A 338 10.49 -9.01 -9.77
CA PHE A 338 10.91 -8.58 -8.42
C PHE A 338 12.41 -8.83 -8.17
N LEU A 339 13.00 -9.84 -8.83
CA LEU A 339 14.42 -10.15 -8.72
C LEU A 339 15.33 -9.18 -9.49
N TRP A 340 14.75 -8.25 -10.26
CA TRP A 340 15.47 -7.28 -11.11
C TRP A 340 15.13 -5.82 -10.77
N ARG A 341 14.40 -5.57 -9.68
CA ARG A 341 14.13 -4.22 -9.17
C ARG A 341 15.16 -3.81 -8.12
#